data_AF-A0A5B0HGN2-F1
#
_entry.id   AF-A0A5B0HGN2-F1
#
_cell.length_a   1.000
_cell.length_b   1.000
_cell.length_c   1.000
_cell.angle_alpha   90.00
_cell.angle_beta   90.00
_cell.angle_gamma   90.00
#
_symmetry.space_group_name_H-M   'P 1'
#
loop_
_entity.id
_entity.type
_entity.pdbx_description
1 polymer ?
#
loop_
_entity_poly.entity_id
_entity_poly.type
_entity_poly.pdbx_seq_one_letter_code
_entity_poly.pdbx_strand_id
1 'polypeptide(L)'
;MLSGVRMNGNAITGLGAGAVNATSTDAINGSQLYAATRHFHANSALADATATGTDSVAIGSAAVSTDASSVAIGNGAQANNANDVALGAGSTTAAPHTCGNGRRHA
;
A
#
# COMPACT_ATOMS: atom_id res chain seq x y z
N MET A 1 11.99 12.00 -32.96
CA MET A 1 11.53 11.88 -31.56
C MET A 1 12.60 11.14 -30.78
N LEU A 2 12.79 11.48 -29.50
CA LEU A 2 13.97 11.07 -28.74
C LEU A 2 13.93 9.59 -28.34
N SER A 3 14.15 8.69 -29.30
CA SER A 3 14.28 7.25 -29.04
C SER A 3 15.59 7.00 -28.30
N GLY A 4 15.52 6.75 -26.99
CA GLY A 4 16.65 6.27 -26.20
C GLY A 4 17.27 7.26 -25.22
N VAL A 5 16.50 8.14 -24.59
CA VAL A 5 16.99 8.88 -23.42
C VAL A 5 17.53 7.90 -22.37
N ARG A 6 18.85 7.88 -22.18
CA ARG A 6 19.51 7.20 -21.06
C ARG A 6 20.24 8.24 -20.24
N MET A 7 19.74 8.53 -19.05
CA MET A 7 20.34 9.54 -18.16
C MET A 7 21.52 9.03 -17.35
N ASN A 8 21.90 7.75 -17.46
CA ASN A 8 23.04 7.13 -16.74
C ASN A 8 23.07 7.46 -15.22
N GLY A 9 21.90 7.57 -14.58
CA GLY A 9 21.77 7.92 -13.15
C GLY A 9 21.78 9.42 -12.83
N ASN A 10 21.95 10.30 -13.83
CA ASN A 10 21.92 11.74 -13.62
C ASN A 10 20.50 12.25 -13.34
N ALA A 11 20.41 13.22 -12.44
CA ALA A 11 19.18 13.93 -12.16
C ALA A 11 18.77 14.82 -13.35
N ILE A 12 17.47 14.87 -13.64
CA ILE A 12 16.87 15.84 -14.57
C ILE A 12 16.40 17.03 -13.73
N THR A 13 17.04 18.18 -13.88
CA THR A 13 16.73 19.39 -13.11
C THR A 13 16.04 20.45 -13.99
N GLY A 14 15.41 21.44 -13.34
CA GLY A 14 14.68 22.51 -14.05
C GLY A 14 13.31 22.10 -14.60
N LEU A 15 12.78 20.94 -14.19
CA LEU A 15 11.47 20.47 -14.61
C LEU A 15 10.35 21.28 -13.92
N GLY A 16 9.53 21.97 -14.72
CA GLY A 16 8.29 22.59 -14.25
C GLY A 16 7.30 21.56 -13.72
N ALA A 17 6.30 22.00 -12.93
CA ALA A 17 5.29 21.08 -12.43
C ALA A 17 4.41 20.57 -13.59
N GLY A 18 4.34 19.25 -13.77
CA GLY A 18 3.51 18.61 -14.80
C GLY A 18 2.04 18.55 -14.38
N ALA A 19 1.12 18.38 -15.34
CA ALA A 19 -0.28 18.18 -15.00
C ALA A 19 -0.52 16.82 -14.29
N VAL A 20 -1.27 16.81 -13.19
CA VAL A 20 -1.65 15.58 -12.46
C VAL A 20 -3.14 15.30 -12.69
N ASN A 21 -3.45 14.50 -13.71
CA ASN A 21 -4.79 14.05 -14.06
C ASN A 21 -4.72 12.75 -14.89
N ALA A 22 -5.88 12.12 -15.14
CA ALA A 22 -5.98 10.80 -15.76
C ALA A 22 -5.41 10.68 -17.19
N THR A 23 -5.26 11.79 -17.92
CA THR A 23 -4.83 11.78 -19.32
C THR A 23 -3.44 12.38 -19.54
N SER A 24 -2.79 12.88 -18.48
CA SER A 24 -1.49 13.54 -18.57
C SER A 24 -0.38 12.55 -18.93
N THR A 25 0.53 12.97 -19.80
CA THR A 25 1.78 12.26 -20.12
C THR A 25 3.00 13.08 -19.70
N ASP A 26 2.80 14.13 -18.90
CA ASP A 26 3.86 15.02 -18.44
C ASP A 26 4.73 14.35 -17.38
N ALA A 27 6.01 14.69 -17.36
CA ALA A 27 6.85 14.38 -16.21
C ALA A 27 6.45 15.26 -15.01
N ILE A 28 6.40 14.66 -13.82
CA ILE A 28 6.22 15.39 -12.54
C ILE A 28 7.57 15.61 -11.86
N ASN A 29 7.68 16.68 -11.07
CA ASN A 29 8.90 16.97 -10.31
C ASN A 29 8.81 16.54 -8.83
N GLY A 30 9.92 16.69 -8.11
CA GLY A 30 10.02 16.27 -6.72
C GLY A 30 9.09 17.00 -5.75
N SER A 31 8.74 18.28 -6.00
CA SER A 31 7.82 19.00 -5.10
C SER A 31 6.39 18.50 -5.22
N GLN A 32 5.98 18.05 -6.41
CA GLN A 32 4.67 17.40 -6.61
C GLN A 32 4.61 16.04 -5.90
N LEU A 33 5.64 15.21 -6.03
CA LEU A 33 5.70 13.94 -5.33
C LEU A 33 5.74 14.14 -3.81
N TYR A 34 6.54 15.09 -3.31
CA TYR A 34 6.60 15.43 -1.89
C TYR A 34 5.24 15.89 -1.34
N ALA A 35 4.50 16.71 -2.11
CA ALA A 35 3.16 17.12 -1.73
C ALA A 35 2.19 15.92 -1.63
N ALA A 36 2.30 14.96 -2.55
CA ALA A 36 1.48 13.75 -2.55
C ALA A 36 1.81 12.78 -1.40
N THR A 37 3.07 12.72 -0.95
CA THR A 37 3.52 11.75 0.06
C THR A 37 3.74 12.34 1.47
N ARG A 38 3.51 13.64 1.68
CA ARG A 38 3.73 14.33 2.97
C ARG A 38 3.08 13.65 4.19
N HIS A 39 2.00 12.91 3.99
CA HIS A 39 1.27 12.23 5.06
C HIS A 39 1.51 10.70 5.09
N PHE A 40 2.34 10.20 4.16
CA PHE A 40 2.68 8.79 4.02
C PHE A 40 4.19 8.61 4.16
N HIS A 41 4.63 8.24 5.36
CA HIS A 41 6.02 7.94 5.66
C HIS A 41 6.15 6.50 6.14
N ALA A 42 7.06 5.74 5.52
CA ALA A 42 7.49 4.45 5.99
C ALA A 42 8.96 4.54 6.42
N ASN A 43 9.28 4.03 7.60
CA ASN A 43 10.65 3.95 8.11
C ASN A 43 10.90 2.51 8.59
N SER A 44 11.57 1.72 7.76
CA SER A 44 11.88 0.33 8.05
C SER A 44 12.94 -0.22 7.12
N ALA A 45 13.68 -1.22 7.61
CA ALA A 45 14.65 -2.00 6.84
C ALA A 45 14.19 -3.46 6.62
N LEU A 46 12.98 -3.80 7.06
CA LEU A 46 12.40 -5.13 6.86
C LEU A 46 11.88 -5.29 5.42
N ALA A 47 11.44 -6.50 5.08
CA ALA A 47 10.86 -6.81 3.77
C ALA A 47 9.64 -5.91 3.43
N ASP A 48 9.38 -5.75 2.13
CA ASP A 48 8.22 -5.03 1.63
C ASP A 48 6.89 -5.68 2.04
N ALA A 49 5.81 -4.90 1.96
CA ALA A 49 4.46 -5.41 2.14
C ALA A 49 4.07 -6.38 1.01
N THR A 50 3.33 -7.44 1.33
CA THR A 50 2.92 -8.48 0.38
C THR A 50 1.39 -8.60 0.37
N ALA A 51 0.77 -8.12 -0.71
CA ALA A 51 -0.68 -8.24 -0.96
C ALA A 51 -0.89 -9.23 -2.11
N THR A 52 -1.09 -10.52 -1.78
CA THR A 52 -1.27 -11.59 -2.79
C THR A 52 -2.73 -11.95 -3.01
N GLY A 53 -3.62 -11.58 -2.09
CA GLY A 53 -5.06 -11.80 -2.26
C GLY A 53 -5.65 -10.91 -3.36
N THR A 54 -6.67 -11.40 -4.05
CA THR A 54 -7.44 -10.58 -5.00
C THR A 54 -8.03 -9.37 -4.29
N ASP A 55 -7.86 -8.16 -4.83
CA ASP A 55 -8.34 -6.90 -4.24
C ASP A 55 -7.87 -6.67 -2.78
N SER A 56 -6.70 -7.22 -2.41
CA SER A 56 -6.14 -7.10 -1.06
C SER A 56 -5.25 -5.87 -0.88
N VAL A 57 -5.02 -5.49 0.37
CA VAL A 57 -4.21 -4.33 0.75
C VAL A 57 -3.21 -4.72 1.82
N ALA A 58 -1.92 -4.49 1.60
CA ALA A 58 -0.87 -4.64 2.61
C ALA A 58 -0.10 -3.31 2.78
N ILE A 59 -0.10 -2.77 4.00
CA ILE A 59 0.52 -1.49 4.35
C ILE A 59 1.42 -1.69 5.57
N GLY A 60 2.71 -1.40 5.41
CA GLY A 60 3.72 -1.58 6.46
C GLY A 60 4.67 -2.73 6.16
N SER A 61 5.84 -2.71 6.78
CA SER A 61 6.88 -3.68 6.46
C SER A 61 6.55 -5.08 6.93
N ALA A 62 6.84 -6.07 6.08
CA ALA A 62 6.45 -7.46 6.30
C ALA A 62 4.93 -7.67 6.56
N ALA A 63 4.08 -6.68 6.24
CA ALA A 63 2.63 -6.90 6.26
C ALA A 63 2.24 -7.89 5.15
N VAL A 64 1.39 -8.85 5.47
CA VAL A 64 0.97 -9.91 4.54
C VAL A 64 -0.56 -9.98 4.50
N SER A 65 -1.13 -9.80 3.31
CA SER A 65 -2.56 -9.94 3.03
C SER A 65 -2.75 -11.03 1.98
N THR A 66 -3.14 -12.24 2.39
CA THR A 66 -3.03 -13.43 1.53
C THR A 66 -4.28 -13.78 0.74
N ASP A 67 -5.46 -13.37 1.20
CA ASP A 67 -6.74 -13.85 0.67
C ASP A 67 -7.62 -12.69 0.13
N ALA A 68 -8.71 -13.02 -0.56
CA ALA A 68 -9.54 -12.06 -1.28
C ALA A 68 -10.11 -10.97 -0.35
N SER A 69 -10.01 -9.70 -0.78
CA SER A 69 -10.52 -8.53 -0.06
C SER A 69 -9.97 -8.37 1.37
N SER A 70 -8.83 -8.98 1.67
CA SER A 70 -8.16 -8.85 2.97
C SER A 70 -7.36 -7.55 3.07
N VAL A 71 -7.19 -7.06 4.30
CA VAL A 71 -6.45 -5.82 4.59
C VAL A 71 -5.49 -6.05 5.76
N ALA A 72 -4.19 -5.93 5.53
CA ALA A 72 -3.15 -5.97 6.55
C ALA A 72 -2.46 -4.60 6.68
N ILE A 73 -2.55 -3.97 7.85
CA ILE A 73 -1.96 -2.64 8.12
C ILE A 73 -1.13 -2.71 9.40
N GLY A 74 0.19 -2.65 9.28
CA GLY A 74 1.14 -2.65 10.39
C GLY A 74 2.38 -3.51 10.11
N ASN A 75 3.46 -3.27 10.86
CA ASN A 75 4.67 -4.09 10.77
C ASN A 75 4.35 -5.55 11.11
N GLY A 76 4.51 -6.48 10.17
CA GLY A 76 4.21 -7.89 10.38
C GLY A 76 2.73 -8.23 10.57
N ALA A 77 1.80 -7.33 10.20
CA ALA A 77 0.36 -7.63 10.22
C ALA A 77 0.03 -8.75 9.22
N GLN A 78 -0.78 -9.74 9.59
CA GLN A 78 -1.13 -10.89 8.75
C GLN A 78 -2.65 -11.05 8.67
N ALA A 79 -3.23 -10.73 7.51
CA ALA A 79 -4.64 -10.96 7.19
C ALA A 79 -4.75 -12.21 6.31
N ASN A 80 -5.10 -13.34 6.93
CA ASN A 80 -4.93 -14.66 6.33
C ASN A 80 -6.19 -15.24 5.67
N ASN A 81 -7.37 -14.68 5.96
CA ASN A 81 -8.65 -15.17 5.42
C ASN A 81 -9.36 -14.10 4.60
N ALA A 82 -10.28 -14.53 3.74
CA ALA A 82 -11.06 -13.62 2.90
C ALA A 82 -11.86 -12.61 3.75
N ASN A 83 -11.83 -11.34 3.34
CA ASN A 83 -12.50 -10.21 3.99
C ASN A 83 -11.96 -9.82 5.38
N ASP A 84 -10.81 -10.36 5.78
CA ASP A 84 -10.20 -10.03 7.07
C ASP A 84 -9.58 -8.63 7.10
N VAL A 85 -9.51 -8.05 8.29
CA VAL A 85 -8.73 -6.83 8.56
C VAL A 85 -7.78 -7.08 9.74
N ALA A 86 -6.49 -7.22 9.46
CA ALA A 86 -5.43 -7.20 10.48
C ALA A 86 -4.89 -5.77 10.62
N LEU A 87 -5.13 -5.13 11.77
CA LEU A 87 -4.70 -3.77 12.04
C LEU A 87 -3.78 -3.73 13.27
N GLY A 88 -2.58 -3.21 13.11
CA GLY A 88 -1.55 -3.11 14.14
C GLY A 88 -0.31 -3.97 13.87
N ALA A 89 0.81 -3.64 14.51
CA ALA A 89 2.05 -4.40 14.37
C ALA A 89 1.89 -5.81 14.97
N GLY A 90 2.23 -6.84 14.20
CA GLY A 90 2.11 -8.25 14.57
C GLY A 90 0.67 -8.77 14.68
N SER A 91 -0.34 -7.96 14.34
CA SER A 91 -1.74 -8.39 14.37
C SER A 91 -1.96 -9.52 13.39
N THR A 92 -2.65 -10.58 13.81
CA THR A 92 -3.03 -11.71 12.97
C THR A 92 -4.53 -11.92 13.05
N THR A 93 -5.19 -12.12 11.92
CA THR A 93 -6.61 -12.46 11.93
C THR A 93 -6.80 -13.95 12.21
N ALA A 94 -7.77 -14.27 13.06
CA ALA A 94 -8.25 -15.64 13.24
C ALA A 94 -9.24 -16.00 12.12
N ALA A 95 -9.53 -17.29 11.97
CA ALA A 95 -10.57 -17.73 11.04
C ALA A 95 -11.92 -17.04 11.31
N PRO A 96 -12.75 -16.80 10.29
CA PRO A 96 -14.03 -16.11 10.44
C PRO A 96 -14.90 -16.73 11.53
N HIS A 97 -15.30 -15.93 12.52
CA HIS A 97 -16.29 -16.36 13.50
C HIS A 97 -17.66 -16.40 12.82
N THR A 98 -18.24 -17.59 12.63
CA THR A 98 -19.67 -17.70 12.36
C THR A 98 -20.38 -17.31 13.65
N CYS A 99 -20.95 -16.10 13.70
CA CYS A 99 -21.75 -15.67 14.84
C CYS A 99 -22.96 -16.60 14.96
N GLY A 100 -22.84 -17.65 15.78
CA GLY A 100 -23.93 -18.53 16.15
C GLY A 100 -25.04 -17.69 16.78
N ASN A 101 -26.19 -17.67 16.11
CA ASN A 101 -27.39 -16.96 16.52
C ASN A 101 -27.73 -17.19 18.01
N GLY A 102 -27.81 -16.13 18.82
CA GLY A 102 -28.74 -16.12 19.95
C GLY A 102 -28.21 -15.84 21.36
N ARG A 103 -27.70 -14.63 21.64
CA ARG A 103 -27.81 -14.05 22.99
C ARG A 103 -28.25 -12.59 22.89
N ARG A 104 -29.56 -12.38 22.71
CA ARG A 104 -30.18 -11.08 22.96
C ARG A 104 -29.95 -10.76 24.43
N HIS A 105 -29.16 -9.74 24.70
CA HIS A 105 -28.99 -9.18 26.02
C HIS A 105 -30.36 -8.71 26.53
N ALA A 106 -30.75 -9.21 27.70
CA ALA A 106 -31.87 -8.72 28.50
C ALA A 106 -31.45 -7.46 29.27
#